data_AF-A0AAN9CR80-F1
#
_entry.id   AF-A0AAN9CR80-F1
#
_cell.length_a   1.000
_cell.length_b   1.000
_cell.length_c   1.000
_cell.angle_alpha   90.00
_cell.angle_beta   90.00
_cell.angle_gamma   90.00
#
_symmetry.space_group_name_H-M   'P 1'
#
loop_
_entity.id
_entity.type
_entity.pdbx_description
1 polymer ?
#
loop_
_entity_poly.entity_id
_entity_poly.type
_entity_poly.pdbx_seq_one_letter_code
_entity_poly.pdbx_strand_id
1 'polypeptide(L)' 'MRSVVLGLFLCTVLPLVNAACFKMYYETPVTFCQDSTDKTWHPTGSTWRNSKCVDCDCSANSMTCCDA' A
#
# COMPACT_ATOMS: atom_id res chain seq x y z
N MET A 1 -19.56 -3.94 -31.21
CA MET A 1 -18.10 -4.01 -30.99
C MET A 1 -17.51 -2.71 -30.40
N ARG A 2 -17.82 -1.50 -30.90
CA ARG A 2 -17.34 -0.22 -30.30
C ARG A 2 -17.69 -0.05 -28.81
N SER A 3 -18.91 -0.38 -28.38
CA SER A 3 -19.30 -0.23 -26.96
C SER A 3 -18.62 -1.22 -26.01
N VAL A 4 -18.30 -2.44 -26.48
CA VAL A 4 -17.63 -3.46 -25.65
C VAL A 4 -16.17 -3.09 -25.43
N VAL A 5 -15.51 -2.58 -26.47
CA VAL A 5 -14.13 -2.07 -26.37
C VAL A 5 -14.07 -0.89 -25.40
N LEU A 6 -14.98 0.08 -25.48
CA LEU A 6 -15.04 1.19 -24.51
C LEU A 6 -15.28 0.72 -23.07
N GLY A 7 -16.17 -0.25 -22.86
CA GLY A 7 -16.43 -0.81 -21.54
C GLY A 7 -15.21 -1.50 -20.91
N LEU A 8 -14.45 -2.24 -21.72
CA LEU A 8 -13.22 -2.91 -21.27
C LEU A 8 -12.11 -1.91 -20.90
N PHE A 9 -11.96 -0.83 -21.68
CA PHE A 9 -11.02 0.25 -21.35
C PHE A 9 -11.36 0.95 -20.02
N LEU A 10 -12.64 1.20 -19.75
CA LEU A 10 -13.06 1.81 -18.48
C LEU A 10 -12.79 0.91 -17.27
N CYS A 11 -13.04 -0.40 -17.38
CA CYS A 11 -12.79 -1.36 -16.29
C CYS A 11 -11.31 -1.54 -15.95
N THR A 12 -10.38 -1.32 -16.88
CA THR A 12 -8.94 -1.43 -16.60
C THR A 12 -8.33 -0.15 -16.05
N VAL A 13 -8.90 1.02 -16.34
CA VAL A 13 -8.32 2.33 -15.96
C VAL A 13 -8.84 2.83 -14.61
N LEU A 14 -10.07 2.47 -14.23
CA LEU A 14 -10.67 2.85 -12.94
C LEU A 14 -9.96 2.27 -11.68
N PRO A 15 -9.41 1.05 -11.65
CA PRO A 15 -8.63 0.61 -10.50
C PRO A 15 -7.30 1.38 -10.38
N LEU A 16 -6.79 1.95 -11.48
CA LEU A 16 -5.51 2.67 -11.49
C LEU A 16 -5.55 4.03 -10.77
N VAL A 17 -6.75 4.59 -10.55
CA VAL A 17 -6.90 5.90 -9.87
C VAL A 17 -7.01 5.79 -8.35
N ASN A 18 -7.07 4.57 -7.79
CA ASN A 18 -7.21 4.39 -6.34
C ASN A 18 -5.88 4.08 -5.63
N ALA A 19 -4.74 4.56 -6.15
CA ALA A 19 -3.43 4.44 -5.51
C ALA A 19 -3.29 5.34 -4.27
N ALA A 20 -4.28 5.29 -3.36
CA ALA A 20 -4.21 5.99 -2.09
C ALA A 20 -3.08 5.37 -1.28
N CYS A 21 -2.09 6.18 -0.94
CA CYS A 21 -0.98 5.80 -0.10
C CYS A 21 -0.95 6.69 1.14
N PHE A 22 -0.55 6.12 2.27
CA PHE A 22 -0.17 6.89 3.45
C PHE A 22 1.27 6.59 3.84
N LYS A 23 1.91 7.58 4.46
CA LYS A 23 3.28 7.47 4.95
C LYS A 23 3.37 7.99 6.38
N MET A 24 3.89 7.16 7.27
CA MET A 24 4.21 7.48 8.64
C MET A 24 5.71 7.75 8.73
N TYR A 25 6.11 8.83 9.40
CA TYR A 25 7.52 9.15 9.67
C TYR A 25 7.87 8.87 11.13
N TYR A 26 9.12 8.50 11.37
CA TYR A 26 9.67 8.31 12.71
C TYR A 26 10.71 9.39 13.00
N GLU A 27 10.66 9.97 14.20
CA GLU A 27 11.63 10.99 14.66
C GLU A 27 13.05 10.42 14.81
N THR A 28 13.15 9.12 15.10
CA THR A 28 14.42 8.39 15.20
C THR A 28 14.36 7.10 14.37
N PRO A 29 15.51 6.58 13.89
CA PRO A 29 15.53 5.34 13.15
C PRO A 29 14.96 4.17 13.95
N VAL A 30 14.07 3.39 13.34
CA VAL A 30 13.46 2.20 13.92
C VAL A 30 14.01 0.91 13.29
N THR A 31 13.97 -0.17 14.07
CA THR A 31 14.29 -1.54 13.60
C THR A 31 13.05 -2.35 13.24
N PHE A 32 11.87 -1.87 13.64
CA PHE A 32 10.57 -2.46 13.33
C PHE A 32 9.52 -1.37 13.12
N CYS A 33 8.59 -1.62 12.21
CA CYS A 33 7.35 -0.86 12.05
C CYS A 33 6.18 -1.70 12.58
N GLN A 34 5.20 -1.05 13.22
CA GLN A 34 3.94 -1.70 13.56
C GLN A 34 2.88 -1.36 12.52
N ASP A 35 2.29 -2.38 11.91
CA ASP A 35 1.13 -2.22 11.05
C ASP A 35 -0.05 -1.72 11.89
N SER A 36 -0.62 -0.56 11.53
CA SER A 36 -1.74 0.03 12.26
C SER A 36 -3.05 -0.74 12.05
N THR A 37 -3.16 -1.56 11.01
CA THR A 37 -4.32 -2.37 10.65
C THR A 37 -4.32 -3.68 11.43
N ASP A 38 -3.26 -4.47 11.28
CA ASP A 38 -3.18 -5.83 11.84
C ASP A 38 -2.49 -5.89 13.21
N LYS A 39 -1.87 -4.78 13.62
CA LYS A 39 -1.08 -4.65 14.87
C LYS A 39 0.15 -5.56 14.92
N THR A 40 0.55 -6.14 13.80
CA THR A 40 1.74 -6.96 13.63
C THR A 40 3.00 -6.10 13.51
N TRP A 41 4.14 -6.65 13.91
CA TRP A 41 5.44 -5.99 13.85
C TRP A 41 6.28 -6.54 12.71
N HIS A 42 6.85 -5.65 11.91
CA HIS A 42 7.59 -5.98 10.70
C HIS A 42 8.99 -5.36 10.77
N PRO A 43 10.07 -6.11 10.49
CA PRO A 43 11.42 -5.59 10.57
C PRO A 43 11.69 -4.54 9.48
N THR A 44 12.58 -3.59 9.77
CA THR A 44 13.06 -2.63 8.77
C THR A 44 13.66 -3.33 7.55
N GLY A 45 13.28 -2.87 6.36
CA GLY A 45 13.62 -3.47 5.06
C GLY A 45 12.64 -4.51 4.57
N SER A 46 11.60 -4.85 5.35
CA SER A 46 10.56 -5.78 4.91
C SER A 46 9.41 -5.09 4.20
N THR A 47 8.70 -5.88 3.38
CA THR A 47 7.45 -5.53 2.72
C THR A 47 6.39 -6.58 3.05
N TRP A 48 5.14 -6.17 3.22
CA TRP A 48 4.04 -7.10 3.50
C TRP A 48 2.72 -6.60 2.93
N ARG A 49 1.78 -7.53 2.78
CA ARG A 49 0.37 -7.27 2.50
C ARG A 49 -0.42 -7.52 3.77
N ASN A 50 -1.25 -6.57 4.20
CA ASN A 50 -2.06 -6.74 5.41
C ASN A 50 -3.48 -7.26 5.13
N SER A 51 -4.29 -7.43 6.18
CA SER A 51 -5.66 -7.97 6.07
C SER A 51 -6.65 -7.08 5.30
N LYS A 52 -6.30 -5.82 5.02
CA LYS A 52 -7.06 -4.90 4.17
C LYS A 52 -6.55 -4.84 2.73
N CYS A 53 -5.66 -5.76 2.38
CA CYS A 53 -5.08 -5.86 1.05
C CYS A 53 -4.27 -4.63 0.62
N VAL A 54 -3.73 -3.84 1.56
CA VAL A 54 -2.77 -2.77 1.24
C VAL A 54 -1.33 -3.29 1.33
N ASP A 55 -0.50 -2.89 0.37
CA ASP A 55 0.92 -3.22 0.32
C ASP A 55 1.72 -2.19 1.12
N CYS A 56 2.54 -2.67 2.06
CA CYS A 56 3.31 -1.85 2.98
C CYS A 56 4.82 -2.12 2.85
N ASP A 57 5.63 -1.08 3.09
CA ASP A 57 7.07 -1.14 3.28
C ASP A 57 7.48 -0.50 4.60
N CYS A 58 8.46 -1.10 5.29
CA CYS A 58 9.08 -0.54 6.48
C CYS A 58 10.51 -0.11 6.17
N SER A 59 10.76 1.19 6.27
CA SER A 59 12.08 1.80 6.17
C SER A 59 12.53 2.34 7.53
N ALA A 60 13.83 2.61 7.70
CA ALA A 60 14.37 3.05 8.99
C ALA A 60 13.69 4.32 9.54
N ASN A 61 13.26 5.24 8.67
CA ASN A 61 12.70 6.53 9.06
C ASN A 61 11.22 6.68 8.70
N SER A 62 10.61 5.65 8.09
CA SER A 62 9.20 5.72 7.68
C SER A 62 8.58 4.36 7.39
N MET A 63 7.26 4.28 7.49
CA MET A 63 6.45 3.20 6.96
C MET A 63 5.52 3.76 5.88
N THR A 64 5.47 3.14 4.69
CA THR A 64 4.51 3.51 3.63
C THR A 64 3.56 2.35 3.41
N CYS A 65 2.29 2.63 3.16
CA CYS A 65 1.34 1.63 2.70
C CYS A 65 0.47 2.21 1.58
N CYS A 66 0.16 1.41 0.57
CA CYS A 66 -0.63 1.79 -0.59
C CYS A 66 -1.72 0.75 -0.87
N ASP A 67 -2.86 1.22 -1.36
CA ASP A 67 -3.84 0.34 -2.00
C ASP A 67 -3.18 -0.41 -3.17
N ALA A 68 -3.48 -1.72 -3.26
CA ALA A 68 -2.87 -2.64 -4.23
C ALA A 68 -3.68 -2.77 -5.53
#